data_AF-A0AAW6B2X0-F1
#
_entry.id   AF-A0AAW6B2X0-F1
#
_cell.length_a   1.000
_cell.length_b   1.000
_cell.length_c   1.000
_cell.angle_alpha   90.00
_cell.angle_beta   90.00
_cell.angle_gamma   90.00
#
_symmetry.space_group_name_H-M   'P 1'
#
loop_
_entity.id
_entity.type
_entity.pdbx_description
1 polymer ?
#
loop_
_entity_poly.entity_id
_entity_poly.type
_entity_poly.pdbx_seq_one_letter_code
_entity_poly.pdbx_strand_id
1 'polypeptide(L)'
;MLEFNVEKINIPLKQHVGGPCQPIVNVGDHVKRGQLVATPNGLGANIHTSLSGVVEEINDMEIVVKLDKEQTDDYVRLEKTDDKLQKIKDAGIVGVGGAGFPTGIKLSAQIPGGYVIANAAECEPILGHNVRFMEEHPEVLVRGLKYIVELTGAKEGYIAIKTKYRKALLALGKACKDEPNISIKILPNMYPAGDERVIVRETLGVILKPGQLPLEANAIISNVETIKRIVEAIEEDKPLIDKDITVGGRVQNPGIFLDVPIGLPISVFIDKAGGYINPHGEIVRGGPFTGRPALETDPINKTTGGLLVAMPYPQEKEKVGILICECGAQEERLRQIADGMGAEVVSVQMCKRMKPDKNGRLRCELPGICPGQAEKVLKMKKDGAKAVITGTCQD
;
A
#
# COMPACT_ATOMS: atom_id res chain seq x y z
N MET A 1 -14.89 -7.52 20.02
CA MET A 1 -14.11 -6.93 21.13
C MET A 1 -12.64 -7.24 20.95
N LEU A 2 -11.88 -6.30 20.41
CA LEU A 2 -10.46 -6.50 20.19
C LEU A 2 -9.68 -6.17 21.48
N GLU A 3 -9.15 -7.21 22.12
CA GLU A 3 -8.15 -7.15 23.20
C GLU A 3 -6.82 -6.65 22.63
N PHE A 4 -6.66 -5.35 22.40
CA PHE A 4 -5.38 -4.79 21.99
C PHE A 4 -4.50 -4.36 23.16
N ASN A 5 -5.03 -4.35 24.40
CA ASN A 5 -4.33 -3.92 25.62
C ASN A 5 -3.55 -2.59 25.43
N VAL A 6 -4.18 -1.61 24.78
CA VAL A 6 -3.61 -0.26 24.58
C VAL A 6 -4.51 0.76 25.21
N GLU A 7 -3.93 1.76 25.87
CA GLU A 7 -4.68 2.86 26.49
C GLU A 7 -4.97 4.01 25.53
N LYS A 8 -4.20 4.11 24.42
CA LYS A 8 -4.24 5.23 23.47
C LYS A 8 -4.01 4.75 22.05
N ILE A 9 -4.54 5.50 21.08
CA ILE A 9 -4.15 5.39 19.67
C ILE A 9 -3.64 6.73 19.16
N ASN A 10 -2.78 6.65 18.16
CA ASN A 10 -2.23 7.81 17.49
C ASN A 10 -2.77 7.82 16.06
N ILE A 11 -3.41 8.90 15.65
CA ILE A 11 -4.02 9.04 14.32
C ILE A 11 -3.16 10.01 13.52
N PRO A 12 -2.29 9.53 12.61
CA PRO A 12 -1.43 10.41 11.83
C PRO A 12 -2.26 11.36 10.96
N LEU A 13 -1.87 12.63 10.88
CA LEU A 13 -2.51 13.62 10.01
C LEU A 13 -2.04 13.50 8.56
N LYS A 14 -0.92 12.82 8.30
CA LYS A 14 -0.40 12.53 6.96
C LYS A 14 -0.61 11.06 6.60
N GLN A 15 -1.71 10.76 5.90
CA GLN A 15 -2.06 9.39 5.45
C GLN A 15 -2.29 9.25 3.94
N HIS A 16 -1.83 10.25 3.16
CA HIS A 16 -2.01 10.31 1.72
C HIS A 16 -0.93 11.15 1.03
N VAL A 17 -0.96 11.19 -0.30
CA VAL A 17 0.04 11.90 -1.12
C VAL A 17 0.11 13.41 -0.85
N GLY A 18 -1.02 14.10 -0.67
CA GLY A 18 -1.03 15.55 -0.38
C GLY A 18 -0.77 15.87 1.09
N GLY A 19 -0.68 17.14 1.48
CA GLY A 19 -0.18 17.60 2.80
C GLY A 19 -0.92 17.03 4.03
N PRO A 20 -0.41 17.24 5.26
CA PRO A 20 -1.13 16.83 6.47
C PRO A 20 -2.55 17.41 6.52
N CYS A 21 -3.51 16.62 7.00
CA CYS A 21 -4.87 17.09 7.25
C CYS A 21 -4.93 18.04 8.44
N GLN A 22 -5.91 18.93 8.42
CA GLN A 22 -6.24 19.80 9.54
C GLN A 22 -7.24 19.10 10.47
N PRO A 23 -6.91 18.94 11.77
CA PRO A 23 -7.85 18.49 12.78
C PRO A 23 -9.11 19.36 12.83
N ILE A 24 -10.27 18.74 12.99
CA ILE A 24 -11.57 19.42 13.18
C ILE A 24 -12.18 19.17 14.57
N VAL A 25 -11.43 18.49 15.43
CA VAL A 25 -11.74 18.23 16.84
C VAL A 25 -10.76 18.99 17.73
N ASN A 26 -11.09 19.15 18.99
CA ASN A 26 -10.28 19.82 20.01
C ASN A 26 -9.84 18.84 21.10
N VAL A 27 -8.75 19.16 21.80
CA VAL A 27 -8.36 18.45 23.02
C VAL A 27 -9.51 18.51 24.03
N GLY A 28 -9.86 17.35 24.59
CA GLY A 28 -11.00 17.16 25.49
C GLY A 28 -12.27 16.67 24.80
N ASP A 29 -12.37 16.71 23.48
CA ASP A 29 -13.53 16.19 22.76
C ASP A 29 -13.62 14.66 22.90
N HIS A 30 -14.82 14.15 23.16
CA HIS A 30 -15.11 12.72 23.05
C HIS A 30 -15.43 12.39 21.59
N VAL A 31 -14.71 11.44 21.02
CA VAL A 31 -14.87 10.98 19.64
C VAL A 31 -15.33 9.54 19.62
N LYS A 32 -16.20 9.20 18.66
CA LYS A 32 -16.70 7.84 18.46
C LYS A 32 -16.03 7.19 17.25
N ARG A 33 -15.82 5.87 17.28
CA ARG A 33 -15.37 5.09 16.12
C ARG A 33 -16.17 5.48 14.87
N GLY A 34 -15.48 5.76 13.76
CA GLY A 34 -16.07 6.25 12.51
C GLY A 34 -16.26 7.76 12.41
N GLN A 35 -16.12 8.52 13.50
CA GLN A 35 -16.29 9.97 13.46
C GLN A 35 -15.16 10.65 12.67
N LEU A 36 -15.52 11.61 11.83
CA LEU A 36 -14.58 12.47 11.11
C LEU A 36 -13.81 13.35 12.11
N VAL A 37 -12.48 13.32 12.06
CA VAL A 37 -11.60 14.04 13.00
C VAL A 37 -10.60 14.97 12.33
N ALA A 38 -10.32 14.79 11.05
CA ALA A 38 -9.49 15.72 10.29
C ALA A 38 -9.87 15.75 8.80
N THR A 39 -9.70 16.91 8.16
CA THR A 39 -10.00 17.14 6.74
C THR A 39 -8.76 17.63 5.99
N PRO A 40 -8.60 17.27 4.70
CA PRO A 40 -7.42 17.69 3.94
C PRO A 40 -7.47 19.17 3.57
N ASN A 41 -6.31 19.84 3.58
CA ASN A 41 -6.17 21.15 2.93
C ASN A 41 -5.63 20.95 1.50
N GLY A 42 -6.52 21.03 0.52
CA GLY A 42 -6.21 20.76 -0.89
C GLY A 42 -6.25 19.27 -1.25
N LEU A 43 -5.22 18.76 -1.94
CA LEU A 43 -5.17 17.35 -2.33
C LEU A 43 -5.09 16.45 -1.09
N GLY A 44 -6.09 15.58 -0.88
CA GLY A 44 -6.08 14.66 0.25
C GLY A 44 -7.39 13.93 0.45
N ALA A 45 -7.55 13.32 1.62
CA ALA A 45 -8.74 12.55 1.99
C ALA A 45 -9.04 12.68 3.47
N ASN A 46 -10.33 12.70 3.82
CA ASN A 46 -10.84 12.75 5.19
C ASN A 46 -10.21 11.70 6.11
N ILE A 47 -10.01 12.01 7.38
CA ILE A 47 -9.51 11.09 8.40
C ILE A 47 -10.57 10.91 9.47
N HIS A 48 -10.91 9.66 9.75
CA HIS A 48 -11.86 9.27 10.79
C HIS A 48 -11.11 8.54 11.90
N THR A 49 -11.60 8.62 13.14
CA THR A 49 -11.05 7.82 14.24
C THR A 49 -11.54 6.37 14.14
N SER A 50 -10.64 5.42 14.41
CA SER A 50 -10.96 4.00 14.36
C SER A 50 -11.39 3.41 15.70
N LEU A 51 -11.25 4.15 16.80
CA LEU A 51 -11.71 3.74 18.12
C LEU A 51 -12.33 4.93 18.86
N SER A 52 -13.17 4.65 19.85
CA SER A 52 -13.83 5.66 20.66
C SER A 52 -12.98 6.06 21.86
N GLY A 53 -13.04 7.33 22.24
CA GLY A 53 -12.26 7.84 23.37
C GLY A 53 -12.27 9.36 23.46
N VAL A 54 -11.35 9.89 24.26
CA VAL A 54 -11.17 11.34 24.45
C VAL A 54 -9.89 11.78 23.75
N VAL A 55 -9.98 12.85 22.95
CA VAL A 55 -8.81 13.50 22.34
C VAL A 55 -7.94 14.07 23.46
N GLU A 56 -6.76 13.51 23.65
CA GLU A 56 -5.85 13.88 24.73
C GLU A 56 -4.82 14.90 24.27
N GLU A 57 -4.36 14.78 23.01
CA GLU A 57 -3.36 15.67 22.42
C GLU A 57 -3.63 15.84 20.92
N ILE A 58 -3.32 17.04 20.41
CA ILE A 58 -3.24 17.32 18.98
C ILE A 58 -1.92 18.04 18.74
N ASN A 59 -1.09 17.52 17.83
CA ASN A 59 0.14 18.16 17.39
C ASN A 59 0.24 18.18 15.85
N ASP A 60 1.33 18.71 15.30
CA ASP A 60 1.48 18.86 13.84
C ASP A 60 1.51 17.53 13.07
N MET A 61 1.74 16.41 13.76
CA MET A 61 1.88 15.08 13.16
C MET A 61 0.63 14.23 13.31
N GLU A 62 -0.08 14.35 14.43
CA GLU A 62 -1.12 13.38 14.83
C GLU A 62 -2.14 13.92 15.85
N ILE A 63 -3.24 13.17 15.96
CA ILE A 63 -4.24 13.28 17.03
C ILE A 63 -4.07 12.05 17.94
N VAL A 64 -3.86 12.26 19.24
CA VAL A 64 -3.77 11.20 20.23
C VAL A 64 -5.12 11.05 20.94
N VAL A 65 -5.69 9.84 20.88
CA VAL A 65 -6.98 9.53 21.50
C VAL A 65 -6.76 8.54 22.62
N LYS A 66 -7.10 8.94 23.85
CA LYS A 66 -7.18 8.04 25.00
C LYS A 66 -8.46 7.22 24.93
N LEU A 67 -8.33 5.91 24.86
CA LEU A 67 -9.43 5.01 24.56
C LEU A 67 -10.40 4.86 25.74
N ASP A 68 -11.68 4.73 25.40
CA ASP A 68 -12.68 4.24 26.34
C ASP A 68 -12.37 2.79 26.75
N LYS A 69 -12.70 2.44 27.99
CA LYS A 69 -12.52 1.07 28.52
C LYS A 69 -13.30 0.02 27.72
N GLU A 70 -14.48 0.40 27.24
CA GLU A 70 -15.33 -0.44 26.43
C GLU A 70 -15.34 0.09 25.00
N GLN A 71 -15.03 -0.79 24.05
CA GLN A 71 -15.08 -0.50 22.62
C GLN A 71 -16.21 -1.29 21.97
N THR A 72 -16.87 -0.68 20.99
CA THR A 72 -17.89 -1.31 20.16
C THR A 72 -17.36 -1.45 18.73
N ASP A 73 -17.87 -2.46 18.02
CA ASP A 73 -17.61 -2.62 16.59
C ASP A 73 -18.51 -1.68 15.74
N ASP A 74 -19.55 -1.09 16.34
CA ASP A 74 -20.41 -0.06 15.72
C ASP A 74 -19.63 1.22 15.43
N TYR A 75 -20.10 1.97 14.42
CA TYR A 75 -19.41 3.17 13.95
C TYR A 75 -20.38 4.25 13.51
N VAL A 76 -19.92 5.51 13.61
CA VAL A 76 -20.60 6.65 13.01
C VAL A 76 -20.62 6.45 11.50
N ARG A 77 -21.82 6.22 10.95
CA ARG A 77 -22.05 6.06 9.51
C ARG A 77 -21.88 7.39 8.79
N LEU A 78 -21.44 7.31 7.55
CA LEU A 78 -21.37 8.45 6.64
C LEU A 78 -22.75 9.07 6.43
N GLU A 79 -22.77 10.35 6.07
CA GLU A 79 -24.02 11.02 5.71
C GLU A 79 -24.69 10.32 4.52
N LYS A 80 -26.02 10.17 4.62
CA LYS A 80 -26.78 9.49 3.57
C LYS A 80 -26.81 10.33 2.30
N THR A 81 -26.37 9.72 1.21
CA THR A 81 -26.44 10.28 -0.13
C THR A 81 -26.58 9.16 -1.16
N ASP A 82 -27.26 9.42 -2.27
CA ASP A 82 -27.33 8.49 -3.40
C ASP A 82 -26.08 8.58 -4.30
N ASP A 83 -25.24 9.60 -4.10
CA ASP A 83 -23.99 9.78 -4.84
C ASP A 83 -22.89 8.87 -4.26
N LYS A 84 -22.68 7.73 -4.94
CA LYS A 84 -21.60 6.77 -4.64
C LYS A 84 -20.21 7.41 -4.62
N LEU A 85 -19.93 8.37 -5.51
CA LEU A 85 -18.63 9.04 -5.57
C LEU A 85 -18.44 9.94 -4.34
N GLN A 86 -19.50 10.61 -3.91
CA GLN A 86 -19.48 11.42 -2.70
C GLN A 86 -19.25 10.55 -1.46
N LYS A 87 -19.93 9.39 -1.33
CA LYS A 87 -19.65 8.43 -0.24
C LYS A 87 -18.18 8.00 -0.19
N ILE A 88 -17.56 7.72 -1.35
CA ILE A 88 -16.13 7.36 -1.43
C ILE A 88 -15.22 8.49 -0.96
N LYS A 89 -15.56 9.75 -1.29
CA LYS A 89 -14.82 10.94 -0.84
C LYS A 89 -14.98 11.13 0.66
N ASP A 90 -16.21 11.06 1.15
CA ASP A 90 -16.55 11.27 2.56
C ASP A 90 -15.93 10.22 3.45
N ALA A 91 -15.93 8.95 3.00
CA ALA A 91 -15.24 7.84 3.66
C ALA A 91 -13.72 8.06 3.81
N GLY A 92 -13.14 8.99 3.07
CA GLY A 92 -11.70 9.27 3.11
C GLY A 92 -10.86 8.15 2.51
N ILE A 93 -11.38 7.43 1.51
CA ILE A 93 -10.67 6.31 0.89
C ILE A 93 -9.48 6.83 0.08
N VAL A 94 -8.34 6.17 0.25
CA VAL A 94 -7.12 6.39 -0.53
C VAL A 94 -6.69 5.08 -1.19
N GLY A 95 -5.78 5.14 -2.16
CA GLY A 95 -5.11 3.95 -2.68
C GLY A 95 -4.26 3.28 -1.61
N VAL A 96 -4.85 2.37 -0.84
CA VAL A 96 -4.25 1.77 0.37
C VAL A 96 -3.05 0.85 0.09
N GLY A 97 -2.92 0.36 -1.14
CA GLY A 97 -1.79 -0.48 -1.59
C GLY A 97 -0.60 0.31 -2.16
N GLY A 98 -0.57 1.63 -2.02
CA GLY A 98 0.48 2.47 -2.60
C GLY A 98 0.67 3.78 -1.84
N ALA A 99 0.94 4.87 -2.56
CA ALA A 99 1.26 6.17 -1.96
C ALA A 99 0.07 6.89 -1.28
N GLY A 100 -1.13 6.29 -1.27
CA GLY A 100 -2.33 6.91 -0.69
C GLY A 100 -2.88 8.05 -1.55
N PHE A 101 -3.04 7.86 -2.86
CA PHE A 101 -3.75 8.84 -3.69
C PHE A 101 -5.25 8.82 -3.37
N PRO A 102 -5.94 9.97 -3.18
CA PRO A 102 -7.37 9.98 -2.85
C PRO A 102 -8.22 9.28 -3.90
N THR A 103 -8.92 8.23 -3.49
CA THR A 103 -9.67 7.35 -4.40
C THR A 103 -10.83 8.09 -5.04
N GLY A 104 -11.56 8.91 -4.28
CA GLY A 104 -12.65 9.72 -4.83
C GLY A 104 -12.19 10.69 -5.93
N ILE A 105 -10.98 11.25 -5.83
CA ILE A 105 -10.40 12.08 -6.90
C ILE A 105 -10.05 11.22 -8.11
N LYS A 106 -9.42 10.05 -7.88
CA LYS A 106 -9.06 9.11 -8.95
C LYS A 106 -10.27 8.67 -9.76
N LEU A 107 -11.37 8.37 -9.08
CA LEU A 107 -12.62 7.88 -9.68
C LEU A 107 -13.52 9.00 -10.23
N SER A 108 -13.16 10.26 -10.02
CA SER A 108 -13.84 11.38 -10.69
C SER A 108 -13.47 11.48 -12.19
N ALA A 109 -12.38 10.83 -12.61
CA ALA A 109 -11.99 10.78 -14.01
C ALA A 109 -12.95 9.91 -14.84
N GLN A 110 -13.42 10.45 -15.96
CA GLN A 110 -14.24 9.73 -16.92
C GLN A 110 -13.35 9.09 -17.99
N ILE A 111 -13.52 7.79 -18.20
CA ILE A 111 -12.76 6.97 -19.16
C ILE A 111 -13.71 6.19 -20.09
N PRO A 112 -14.56 6.88 -20.87
CA PRO A 112 -15.48 6.22 -21.78
C PRO A 112 -14.74 5.30 -22.75
N GLY A 113 -15.23 4.06 -22.89
CA GLY A 113 -14.55 3.03 -23.69
C GLY A 113 -13.29 2.43 -23.06
N GLY A 114 -12.92 2.88 -21.86
CA GLY A 114 -11.71 2.50 -21.15
C GLY A 114 -11.87 1.29 -20.24
N TYR A 115 -10.89 1.10 -19.35
CA TYR A 115 -10.75 -0.09 -18.52
C TYR A 115 -10.53 0.25 -17.05
N VAL A 116 -11.28 -0.40 -16.16
CA VAL A 116 -10.98 -0.41 -14.72
C VAL A 116 -10.26 -1.70 -14.40
N ILE A 117 -9.14 -1.66 -13.68
CA ILE A 117 -8.32 -2.83 -13.42
C ILE A 117 -8.10 -2.98 -11.91
N ALA A 118 -8.57 -4.07 -11.33
CA ALA A 118 -8.17 -4.51 -10.00
C ALA A 118 -6.73 -5.05 -10.04
N ASN A 119 -5.84 -4.39 -9.32
CA ASN A 119 -4.47 -4.87 -9.10
C ASN A 119 -4.49 -5.98 -8.04
N ALA A 120 -4.71 -7.21 -8.52
CA ALA A 120 -4.69 -8.46 -7.77
C ALA A 120 -3.30 -9.12 -7.78
N ALA A 121 -2.25 -8.35 -8.06
CA ALA A 121 -0.92 -8.88 -8.25
C ALA A 121 -0.21 -9.22 -6.94
N GLU A 122 -0.54 -8.58 -5.80
CA GLU A 122 0.15 -8.70 -4.49
C GLU A 122 1.64 -9.04 -4.66
N CYS A 123 2.43 -8.05 -5.11
CA CYS A 123 3.79 -8.27 -5.58
C CYS A 123 4.85 -8.12 -4.51
N GLU A 124 4.58 -7.34 -3.48
CA GLU A 124 5.49 -7.19 -2.36
C GLU A 124 5.67 -8.55 -1.65
N PRO A 125 6.90 -9.09 -1.54
CA PRO A 125 7.11 -10.38 -0.89
C PRO A 125 6.59 -10.40 0.54
N ILE A 126 6.21 -11.60 1.00
CA ILE A 126 5.62 -11.87 2.32
C ILE A 126 4.17 -11.40 2.45
N LEU A 127 3.79 -10.26 1.86
CA LEU A 127 2.42 -9.76 1.91
C LEU A 127 1.45 -10.73 1.21
N GLY A 128 0.33 -11.01 1.86
CA GLY A 128 -0.67 -11.95 1.39
C GLY A 128 -2.11 -11.60 1.75
N HIS A 129 -2.33 -10.45 2.40
CA HIS A 129 -3.66 -10.04 2.86
C HIS A 129 -4.64 -9.85 1.69
N ASN A 130 -4.23 -9.26 0.56
CA ASN A 130 -5.10 -9.15 -0.61
C ASN A 130 -5.40 -10.53 -1.23
N VAL A 131 -4.42 -11.44 -1.22
CA VAL A 131 -4.60 -12.81 -1.74
C VAL A 131 -5.63 -13.55 -0.90
N ARG A 132 -5.49 -13.51 0.42
CA ARG A 132 -6.46 -14.11 1.35
C ARG A 132 -7.86 -13.53 1.14
N PHE A 133 -7.98 -12.21 1.04
CA PHE A 133 -9.25 -11.56 0.77
C PHE A 133 -9.90 -12.04 -0.54
N MET A 134 -9.14 -12.21 -1.62
CA MET A 134 -9.66 -12.74 -2.89
C MET A 134 -10.05 -14.22 -2.82
N GLU A 135 -9.43 -15.00 -1.94
CA GLU A 135 -9.80 -16.40 -1.72
C GLU A 135 -11.11 -16.52 -0.94
N GLU A 136 -11.30 -15.67 0.08
CA GLU A 136 -12.43 -15.74 1.02
C GLU A 136 -13.65 -14.91 0.56
N HIS A 137 -13.43 -13.77 -0.09
CA HIS A 137 -14.45 -12.79 -0.46
C HIS A 137 -14.33 -12.28 -1.92
N PRO A 138 -14.20 -13.16 -2.92
CA PRO A 138 -14.06 -12.76 -4.33
C PRO A 138 -15.24 -11.89 -4.83
N GLU A 139 -16.44 -12.10 -4.27
CA GLU A 139 -17.67 -11.48 -4.75
C GLU A 139 -17.70 -9.98 -4.42
N VAL A 140 -17.06 -9.59 -3.33
CA VAL A 140 -16.89 -8.18 -2.95
C VAL A 140 -15.99 -7.47 -3.96
N LEU A 141 -14.91 -8.12 -4.41
CA LEU A 141 -14.02 -7.54 -5.42
C LEU A 141 -14.74 -7.31 -6.75
N VAL A 142 -15.53 -8.30 -7.18
CA VAL A 142 -16.34 -8.21 -8.40
C VAL A 142 -17.38 -7.10 -8.29
N ARG A 143 -18.15 -7.02 -7.19
CA ARG A 143 -19.12 -5.93 -6.97
C ARG A 143 -18.46 -4.55 -6.97
N GLY A 144 -17.34 -4.40 -6.26
CA GLY A 144 -16.61 -3.14 -6.22
C GLY A 144 -16.08 -2.72 -7.58
N LEU A 145 -15.62 -3.66 -8.42
CA LEU A 145 -15.26 -3.36 -9.80
C LEU A 145 -16.45 -2.83 -10.61
N LYS A 146 -17.65 -3.40 -10.44
CA LYS A 146 -18.87 -2.91 -11.11
C LYS A 146 -19.17 -1.46 -10.75
N TYR A 147 -19.08 -1.10 -9.47
CA TYR A 147 -19.27 0.28 -9.04
C TYR A 147 -18.24 1.22 -9.67
N ILE A 148 -16.98 0.82 -9.76
CA ILE A 148 -15.95 1.67 -10.36
C ILE A 148 -16.15 1.81 -11.87
N VAL A 149 -16.54 0.73 -12.57
CA VAL A 149 -16.89 0.77 -14.00
C VAL A 149 -18.03 1.75 -14.24
N GLU A 150 -19.10 1.68 -13.44
CA GLU A 150 -20.23 2.60 -13.48
C GLU A 150 -19.80 4.06 -13.26
N LEU A 151 -19.08 4.34 -12.18
CA LEU A 151 -18.66 5.69 -11.79
C LEU A 151 -17.79 6.39 -12.83
N THR A 152 -16.98 5.61 -13.55
CA THR A 152 -15.96 6.14 -14.47
C THR A 152 -16.41 6.08 -15.94
N GLY A 153 -17.56 5.49 -16.23
CA GLY A 153 -18.03 5.26 -17.60
C GLY A 153 -17.18 4.27 -18.39
N ALA A 154 -16.35 3.48 -17.73
CA ALA A 154 -15.50 2.49 -18.37
C ALA A 154 -16.33 1.40 -19.08
N LYS A 155 -15.73 0.75 -20.08
CA LYS A 155 -16.39 -0.32 -20.83
C LYS A 155 -16.32 -1.66 -20.09
N GLU A 156 -15.14 -1.99 -19.56
CA GLU A 156 -14.83 -3.31 -18.99
C GLU A 156 -14.01 -3.17 -17.70
N GLY A 157 -14.22 -4.14 -16.80
CA GLY A 157 -13.44 -4.33 -15.58
C GLY A 157 -12.49 -5.54 -15.71
N TYR A 158 -11.22 -5.38 -15.37
CA TYR A 158 -10.23 -6.46 -15.36
C TYR A 158 -9.75 -6.79 -13.95
N ILE A 159 -9.49 -8.06 -13.68
CA ILE A 159 -8.79 -8.51 -12.47
C ILE A 159 -7.43 -9.03 -12.90
N ALA A 160 -6.38 -8.24 -12.66
CA ALA A 160 -5.01 -8.55 -13.07
C ALA A 160 -4.29 -9.35 -11.97
N ILE A 161 -4.16 -10.66 -12.17
CA ILE A 161 -3.70 -11.63 -11.17
C ILE A 161 -2.59 -12.55 -11.69
N LYS A 162 -1.69 -12.96 -10.81
CA LYS A 162 -0.60 -13.91 -11.12
C LYS A 162 -1.06 -15.37 -11.02
N THR A 163 -0.57 -16.24 -11.91
CA THR A 163 -0.97 -17.66 -11.95
C THR A 163 -0.59 -18.45 -10.70
N LYS A 164 0.40 -17.98 -9.92
CA LYS A 164 0.77 -18.64 -8.64
C LYS A 164 -0.35 -18.61 -7.59
N TYR A 165 -1.30 -17.67 -7.66
CA TYR A 165 -2.42 -17.58 -6.72
C TYR A 165 -3.60 -18.43 -7.17
N ARG A 166 -3.38 -19.75 -7.28
CA ARG A 166 -4.35 -20.69 -7.87
C ARG A 166 -5.70 -20.69 -7.18
N LYS A 167 -5.74 -20.65 -5.84
CA LYS A 167 -6.99 -20.63 -5.06
C LYS A 167 -7.80 -19.36 -5.35
N ALA A 168 -7.16 -18.19 -5.26
CA ALA A 168 -7.80 -16.91 -5.61
C ALA A 168 -8.31 -16.91 -7.06
N LEU A 169 -7.51 -17.42 -8.01
CA LEU A 169 -7.90 -17.51 -9.42
C LEU A 169 -9.15 -18.37 -9.62
N LEU A 170 -9.25 -19.51 -8.93
CA LEU A 170 -10.45 -20.37 -8.98
C LEU A 170 -11.67 -19.70 -8.34
N ALA A 171 -11.48 -19.02 -7.21
CA ALA A 171 -12.53 -18.31 -6.49
C ALA A 171 -13.09 -17.16 -7.34
N LEU A 172 -12.20 -16.31 -7.88
CA LEU A 172 -12.55 -15.23 -8.80
C LEU A 172 -13.14 -15.73 -10.12
N GLY A 173 -12.67 -16.87 -10.64
CA GLY A 173 -13.22 -17.46 -11.85
C GLY A 173 -14.70 -17.86 -11.67
N LYS A 174 -15.09 -18.31 -10.48
CA LYS A 174 -16.50 -18.58 -10.14
C LYS A 174 -17.29 -17.28 -10.00
N ALA A 175 -16.72 -16.29 -9.31
CA ALA A 175 -17.29 -14.97 -9.08
C ALA A 175 -17.68 -14.23 -10.37
N CYS A 176 -16.79 -14.30 -11.38
CA CYS A 176 -16.95 -13.58 -12.63
C CYS A 176 -17.83 -14.33 -13.66
N LYS A 177 -18.31 -15.54 -13.36
CA LYS A 177 -18.95 -16.42 -14.36
C LYS A 177 -20.12 -15.75 -15.08
N ASP A 178 -20.91 -14.98 -14.34
CA ASP A 178 -22.14 -14.34 -14.84
C ASP A 178 -21.95 -12.82 -15.06
N GLU A 179 -20.70 -12.35 -15.11
CA GLU A 179 -20.37 -10.93 -15.25
C GLU A 179 -19.74 -10.65 -16.62
N PRO A 180 -20.53 -10.32 -17.66
CA PRO A 180 -20.04 -10.25 -19.05
C PRO A 180 -19.01 -9.15 -19.28
N ASN A 181 -18.98 -8.12 -18.43
CA ASN A 181 -18.07 -6.99 -18.53
C ASN A 181 -16.89 -7.08 -17.56
N ILE A 182 -16.72 -8.19 -16.85
CA ILE A 182 -15.61 -8.42 -15.94
C ILE A 182 -14.82 -9.65 -16.36
N SER A 183 -13.50 -9.50 -16.55
CA SER A 183 -12.63 -10.61 -16.94
C SER A 183 -11.33 -10.69 -16.16
N ILE A 184 -10.80 -11.89 -16.01
CA ILE A 184 -9.50 -12.13 -15.36
C ILE A 184 -8.40 -11.97 -16.42
N LYS A 185 -7.35 -11.20 -16.09
CA LYS A 185 -6.15 -11.05 -16.90
C LYS A 185 -4.95 -11.60 -16.15
N ILE A 186 -4.14 -12.38 -16.85
CA ILE A 186 -3.00 -13.07 -16.25
C ILE A 186 -1.76 -12.19 -16.31
N LEU A 187 -1.11 -12.02 -15.17
CA LEU A 187 0.18 -11.36 -15.03
C LEU A 187 1.32 -12.38 -14.89
N PRO A 188 2.55 -12.03 -15.33
CA PRO A 188 3.71 -12.88 -15.16
C PRO A 188 4.09 -13.04 -13.67
N ASN A 189 4.65 -14.19 -13.30
CA ASN A 189 5.07 -14.50 -11.92
C ASN A 189 6.41 -13.84 -11.58
N MET A 190 6.43 -12.50 -11.52
CA MET A 190 7.64 -11.72 -11.30
C MET A 190 7.34 -10.46 -10.48
N TYR A 191 8.41 -9.88 -9.92
CA TYR A 191 8.38 -8.53 -9.39
C TYR A 191 8.96 -7.55 -10.43
N PRO A 192 8.37 -6.35 -10.64
CA PRO A 192 7.16 -5.79 -10.02
C PRO A 192 5.92 -5.95 -10.93
N ALA A 193 5.34 -7.16 -11.07
CA ALA A 193 4.14 -7.31 -11.91
C ALA A 193 2.91 -6.47 -11.45
N GLY A 194 2.91 -6.01 -10.20
CA GLY A 194 1.90 -5.12 -9.64
C GLY A 194 2.16 -3.63 -9.86
N ASP A 195 3.26 -3.26 -10.52
CA ASP A 195 3.48 -1.88 -10.97
C ASP A 195 2.41 -1.51 -12.01
N GLU A 196 1.84 -0.32 -11.88
CA GLU A 196 0.72 0.11 -12.72
C GLU A 196 1.06 0.15 -14.20
N ARG A 197 2.31 0.47 -14.57
CA ARG A 197 2.77 0.48 -15.97
C ARG A 197 3.03 -0.93 -16.48
N VAL A 198 3.42 -1.87 -15.61
CA VAL A 198 3.49 -3.29 -15.97
C VAL A 198 2.08 -3.83 -16.21
N ILE A 199 1.12 -3.55 -15.33
CA ILE A 199 -0.27 -3.98 -15.50
C ILE A 199 -0.83 -3.47 -16.83
N VAL A 200 -0.73 -2.17 -17.11
CA VAL A 200 -1.20 -1.60 -18.39
C VAL A 200 -0.56 -2.29 -19.59
N ARG A 201 0.75 -2.56 -19.55
CA ARG A 201 1.45 -3.27 -20.63
C ARG A 201 0.91 -4.69 -20.82
N GLU A 202 0.80 -5.47 -19.75
CA GLU A 202 0.41 -6.88 -19.84
C GLU A 202 -1.09 -7.06 -20.11
N THR A 203 -1.94 -6.13 -19.67
CA THR A 203 -3.40 -6.26 -19.85
C THR A 203 -3.92 -5.56 -21.09
N LEU A 204 -3.32 -4.43 -21.49
CA LEU A 204 -3.80 -3.57 -22.59
C LEU A 204 -2.82 -3.49 -23.77
N GLY A 205 -1.60 -4.01 -23.64
CA GLY A 205 -0.58 -3.93 -24.70
C GLY A 205 0.02 -2.52 -24.87
N VAL A 206 -0.24 -1.59 -23.95
CA VAL A 206 0.22 -0.20 -24.03
C VAL A 206 1.47 -0.01 -23.17
N ILE A 207 2.54 0.52 -23.74
CA ILE A 207 3.76 0.88 -23.00
C ILE A 207 3.72 2.36 -22.63
N LEU A 208 3.50 2.64 -21.34
CA LEU A 208 3.53 3.99 -20.79
C LEU A 208 4.98 4.48 -20.66
N LYS A 209 5.24 5.71 -21.10
CA LYS A 209 6.53 6.41 -20.93
C LYS A 209 6.76 6.78 -19.45
N PRO A 210 8.02 7.00 -19.02
CA PRO A 210 8.34 7.58 -17.72
C PRO A 210 7.44 8.78 -17.34
N GLY A 211 6.77 8.68 -16.20
CA GLY A 211 5.88 9.73 -15.68
C GLY A 211 4.46 9.74 -16.25
N GLN A 212 4.15 8.92 -17.26
CA GLN A 212 2.76 8.74 -17.69
C GLN A 212 1.98 7.88 -16.69
N LEU A 213 0.71 8.22 -16.51
CA LEU A 213 -0.22 7.54 -15.62
C LEU A 213 -1.12 6.57 -16.41
N PRO A 214 -1.76 5.59 -15.76
CA PRO A 214 -2.70 4.67 -16.40
C PRO A 214 -3.82 5.36 -17.20
N LEU A 215 -4.20 6.58 -16.81
CA LEU A 215 -5.20 7.38 -17.52
C LEU A 215 -4.83 7.67 -18.99
N GLU A 216 -3.54 7.77 -19.31
CA GLU A 216 -3.03 7.93 -20.69
C GLU A 216 -3.31 6.70 -21.57
N ALA A 217 -3.53 5.54 -20.95
CA ALA A 217 -3.98 4.32 -21.62
C ALA A 217 -5.50 4.09 -21.45
N ASN A 218 -6.26 5.14 -21.11
CA ASN A 218 -7.68 5.09 -20.81
C ASN A 218 -8.02 4.06 -19.71
N ALA A 219 -7.17 3.98 -18.68
CA ALA A 219 -7.26 2.97 -17.63
C ALA A 219 -7.21 3.55 -16.21
N ILE A 220 -7.97 2.95 -15.30
CA ILE A 220 -7.91 3.22 -13.86
C ILE A 220 -7.55 1.92 -13.14
N ILE A 221 -6.46 1.94 -12.38
CA ILE A 221 -5.99 0.78 -11.61
C ILE A 221 -6.25 0.98 -10.12
N SER A 222 -6.91 0.04 -9.45
CA SER A 222 -7.18 0.10 -8.01
C SER A 222 -6.71 -1.19 -7.32
N ASN A 223 -6.07 -1.06 -6.16
CA ASN A 223 -5.68 -2.22 -5.34
C ASN A 223 -6.92 -2.93 -4.79
N VAL A 224 -6.82 -4.25 -4.57
CA VAL A 224 -7.91 -5.12 -4.08
C VAL A 224 -8.56 -4.57 -2.81
N GLU A 225 -7.78 -4.25 -1.78
CA GLU A 225 -8.33 -3.69 -0.55
C GLU A 225 -8.94 -2.31 -0.78
N THR A 226 -8.39 -1.47 -1.68
CA THR A 226 -9.04 -0.20 -2.03
C THR A 226 -10.47 -0.44 -2.55
N ILE A 227 -10.66 -1.50 -3.35
CA ILE A 227 -11.96 -1.89 -3.88
C ILE A 227 -12.87 -2.42 -2.77
N LYS A 228 -12.34 -3.22 -1.83
CA LYS A 228 -13.07 -3.61 -0.60
C LYS A 228 -13.61 -2.39 0.14
N ARG A 229 -12.76 -1.38 0.40
CA ARG A 229 -13.16 -0.15 1.12
C ARG A 229 -14.22 0.67 0.36
N ILE A 230 -14.18 0.66 -0.98
CA ILE A 230 -15.23 1.30 -1.80
C ILE A 230 -16.58 0.63 -1.58
N VAL A 231 -16.61 -0.71 -1.55
CA VAL A 231 -17.86 -1.45 -1.30
C VAL A 231 -18.40 -1.15 0.10
N GLU A 232 -17.55 -1.20 1.12
CA GLU A 232 -17.94 -0.85 2.50
C GLU A 232 -18.53 0.57 2.59
N ALA A 233 -17.92 1.56 1.92
CA ALA A 233 -18.44 2.92 1.91
C ALA A 233 -19.78 3.06 1.19
N ILE A 234 -20.00 2.31 0.10
CA ILE A 234 -21.24 2.38 -0.69
C ILE A 234 -22.39 1.63 -0.03
N GLU A 235 -22.15 0.39 0.39
CA GLU A 235 -23.16 -0.56 0.87
C GLU A 235 -23.44 -0.39 2.38
N GLU A 236 -22.43 0.01 3.17
CA GLU A 236 -22.51 0.02 4.64
C GLU A 236 -22.39 1.41 5.26
N ASP A 237 -22.17 2.45 4.44
CA ASP A 237 -21.86 3.82 4.91
C ASP A 237 -20.65 3.84 5.86
N LYS A 238 -19.68 2.95 5.63
CA LYS A 238 -18.51 2.78 6.49
C LYS A 238 -17.35 3.68 6.04
N PRO A 239 -16.82 4.56 6.92
CA PRO A 239 -15.59 5.28 6.63
C PRO A 239 -14.35 4.36 6.62
N LEU A 240 -13.26 4.81 6.01
CA LEU A 240 -11.99 4.06 6.06
C LEU A 240 -11.34 4.18 7.44
N ILE A 241 -11.69 3.23 8.31
CA ILE A 241 -11.21 3.13 9.70
C ILE A 241 -10.43 1.85 9.99
N ASP A 242 -10.52 0.85 9.12
CA ASP A 242 -9.84 -0.43 9.31
C ASP A 242 -8.85 -0.71 8.17
N LYS A 243 -7.85 -1.55 8.46
CA LYS A 243 -6.80 -1.93 7.53
C LYS A 243 -6.58 -3.43 7.58
N ASP A 244 -6.32 -4.02 6.42
CA ASP A 244 -5.85 -5.40 6.31
C ASP A 244 -4.31 -5.40 6.28
N ILE A 245 -3.67 -6.19 7.14
CA ILE A 245 -2.21 -6.20 7.26
C ILE A 245 -1.64 -7.62 7.25
N THR A 246 -0.44 -7.77 6.70
CA THR A 246 0.37 -8.98 6.85
C THR A 246 1.54 -8.73 7.80
N VAL A 247 1.65 -9.54 8.85
CA VAL A 247 2.80 -9.52 9.77
C VAL A 247 3.72 -10.70 9.44
N GLY A 248 5.00 -10.45 9.25
CA GLY A 248 5.94 -11.49 8.86
C GLY A 248 7.40 -11.23 9.24
N GLY A 249 8.28 -12.11 8.77
CA GLY A 249 9.70 -12.08 9.13
C GLY A 249 9.96 -12.78 10.46
N ARG A 250 10.79 -12.18 11.31
CA ARG A 250 11.28 -12.74 12.57
C ARG A 250 10.30 -12.56 13.74
N VAL A 251 9.10 -13.08 13.56
CA VAL A 251 8.04 -13.18 14.59
C VAL A 251 7.66 -14.65 14.76
N GLN A 252 7.20 -15.04 15.96
CA GLN A 252 6.93 -16.46 16.26
C GLN A 252 5.82 -17.05 15.38
N ASN A 253 4.76 -16.28 15.15
CA ASN A 253 3.54 -16.68 14.45
C ASN A 253 3.20 -15.63 13.38
N PRO A 254 3.89 -15.63 12.22
CA PRO A 254 3.56 -14.73 11.12
C PRO A 254 2.12 -14.98 10.65
N GLY A 255 1.42 -13.94 10.24
CA GLY A 255 -0.02 -14.03 9.99
C GLY A 255 -0.63 -12.83 9.28
N ILE A 256 -1.88 -13.00 8.89
CA ILE A 256 -2.70 -11.97 8.26
C ILE A 256 -3.79 -11.55 9.24
N PHE A 257 -3.89 -10.25 9.49
CA PHE A 257 -4.92 -9.63 10.32
C PHE A 257 -5.80 -8.78 9.43
N LEU A 258 -7.08 -9.10 9.35
CA LEU A 258 -8.06 -8.37 8.56
C LEU A 258 -8.82 -7.39 9.45
N ASP A 259 -9.17 -6.25 8.88
CA ASP A 259 -10.00 -5.20 9.49
C ASP A 259 -9.53 -4.76 10.87
N VAL A 260 -8.22 -4.51 11.00
CA VAL A 260 -7.65 -3.98 12.24
C VAL A 260 -7.77 -2.45 12.29
N PRO A 261 -8.10 -1.85 13.45
CA PRO A 261 -8.25 -0.40 13.58
C PRO A 261 -6.97 0.36 13.22
N ILE A 262 -7.12 1.37 12.36
CA ILE A 262 -6.05 2.32 12.03
C ILE A 262 -5.68 3.13 13.30
N GLY A 263 -4.38 3.41 13.48
CA GLY A 263 -3.85 4.16 14.61
C GLY A 263 -3.34 3.32 15.78
N LEU A 264 -3.52 2.00 15.74
CA LEU A 264 -2.88 1.09 16.69
C LEU A 264 -1.36 1.06 16.48
N PRO A 265 -0.57 0.96 17.56
CA PRO A 265 0.89 0.86 17.46
C PRO A 265 1.29 -0.49 16.85
N ILE A 266 2.45 -0.52 16.20
CA ILE A 266 3.01 -1.73 15.58
C ILE A 266 3.24 -2.86 16.60
N SER A 267 3.63 -2.53 17.84
CA SER A 267 3.87 -3.49 18.93
C SER A 267 2.71 -4.47 19.13
N VAL A 268 1.47 -3.99 19.05
CA VAL A 268 0.25 -4.81 19.18
C VAL A 268 0.25 -6.00 18.22
N PHE A 269 0.70 -5.78 16.99
CA PHE A 269 0.68 -6.81 15.95
C PHE A 269 1.87 -7.77 16.07
N ILE A 270 2.98 -7.29 16.63
CA ILE A 270 4.14 -8.13 16.96
C ILE A 270 3.77 -9.06 18.13
N ASP A 271 3.12 -8.53 19.17
CA ASP A 271 2.63 -9.32 20.29
C ASP A 271 1.60 -10.37 19.86
N LYS A 272 0.65 -9.98 18.98
CA LYS A 272 -0.29 -10.93 18.37
C LYS A 272 0.39 -11.98 17.50
N ALA A 273 1.53 -11.66 16.91
CA ALA A 273 2.39 -12.61 16.22
C ALA A 273 3.28 -13.43 17.18
N GLY A 274 3.04 -13.38 18.50
CA GLY A 274 3.77 -14.13 19.51
C GLY A 274 5.13 -13.54 19.88
N GLY A 275 5.40 -12.28 19.54
CA GLY A 275 6.67 -11.61 19.80
C GLY A 275 7.78 -11.97 18.81
N TYR A 276 8.99 -11.48 19.11
CA TYR A 276 10.15 -11.62 18.25
C TYR A 276 10.80 -13.02 18.26
N ILE A 277 11.42 -13.36 17.13
CA ILE A 277 12.44 -14.41 17.05
C ILE A 277 13.83 -13.74 17.10
N ASN A 278 14.52 -13.88 18.23
CA ASN A 278 15.84 -13.30 18.45
C ASN A 278 16.99 -14.10 17.82
N PRO A 279 18.10 -13.45 17.41
CA PRO A 279 18.26 -12.00 17.24
C PRO A 279 17.43 -11.50 16.05
N HIS A 280 16.83 -10.32 16.14
CA HIS A 280 16.12 -9.69 15.02
C HIS A 280 16.81 -8.41 14.54
N GLY A 281 16.46 -7.98 13.33
CA GLY A 281 16.91 -6.71 12.75
C GLY A 281 15.85 -5.61 12.93
N GLU A 282 15.84 -4.66 12.01
CA GLU A 282 14.87 -3.56 12.01
C GLU A 282 13.42 -4.03 11.86
N ILE A 283 12.49 -3.17 12.27
CA ILE A 283 11.08 -3.29 11.93
C ILE A 283 10.84 -2.45 10.68
N VAL A 284 10.16 -3.04 9.70
CA VAL A 284 9.81 -2.40 8.44
C VAL A 284 8.30 -2.29 8.32
N ARG A 285 7.79 -1.07 8.18
CA ARG A 285 6.40 -0.80 7.81
C ARG A 285 6.27 -0.85 6.28
N GLY A 286 5.52 -1.82 5.78
CA GLY A 286 5.43 -2.20 4.37
C GLY A 286 6.00 -3.59 4.14
N GLY A 287 6.53 -3.86 2.95
CA GLY A 287 7.27 -5.09 2.68
C GLY A 287 8.76 -4.84 2.37
N PRO A 288 9.53 -5.88 2.01
CA PRO A 288 10.99 -5.75 1.91
C PRO A 288 11.47 -4.81 0.80
N PHE A 289 10.71 -4.62 -0.29
CA PHE A 289 11.14 -3.77 -1.41
C PHE A 289 10.72 -2.31 -1.28
N THR A 290 9.51 -2.05 -0.78
CA THR A 290 8.95 -0.68 -0.72
C THR A 290 8.77 -0.13 0.69
N GLY A 291 8.96 -0.96 1.72
CA GLY A 291 8.78 -0.58 3.10
C GLY A 291 9.87 0.34 3.65
N ARG A 292 9.59 0.93 4.81
CA ARG A 292 10.48 1.87 5.51
C ARG A 292 10.71 1.42 6.95
N PRO A 293 11.86 1.76 7.55
CA PRO A 293 12.06 1.59 8.98
C PRO A 293 10.90 2.16 9.78
N ALA A 294 10.54 1.50 10.87
CA ALA A 294 9.52 1.92 11.80
C ALA A 294 9.91 1.54 13.24
N LEU A 295 9.30 2.21 14.20
CA LEU A 295 9.40 1.89 15.62
C LEU A 295 8.17 1.09 16.07
N GLU A 296 8.31 0.35 17.17
CA GLU A 296 7.18 -0.37 17.80
C GLU A 296 6.02 0.57 18.16
N THR A 297 6.33 1.80 18.53
CA THR A 297 5.38 2.84 18.91
C THR A 297 4.69 3.52 17.72
N ASP A 298 5.21 3.34 16.51
CA ASP A 298 4.62 4.00 15.34
C ASP A 298 3.21 3.44 15.08
N PRO A 299 2.22 4.29 14.77
CA PRO A 299 0.89 3.83 14.42
C PRO A 299 0.84 3.24 13.01
N ILE A 300 -0.01 2.22 12.85
CA ILE A 300 -0.46 1.80 11.51
C ILE A 300 -1.37 2.87 10.92
N ASN A 301 -1.28 3.07 9.60
CA ASN A 301 -2.07 4.06 8.86
C ASN A 301 -2.75 3.43 7.63
N LYS A 302 -3.54 4.23 6.89
CA LYS A 302 -4.24 3.80 5.66
C LYS A 302 -3.38 3.08 4.61
N THR A 303 -2.07 3.35 4.57
CA THR A 303 -1.14 2.77 3.58
C THR A 303 -0.29 1.62 4.14
N THR A 304 -0.55 1.20 5.38
CA THR A 304 0.23 0.13 6.03
C THR A 304 -0.29 -1.23 5.58
N GLY A 305 0.29 -1.82 4.53
CA GLY A 305 -0.08 -3.17 4.04
C GLY A 305 0.64 -4.32 4.73
N GLY A 306 1.76 -4.06 5.40
CA GLY A 306 2.53 -5.09 6.06
C GLY A 306 3.43 -4.55 7.16
N LEU A 307 3.82 -5.45 8.06
CA LEU A 307 4.76 -5.22 9.15
C LEU A 307 5.76 -6.37 9.14
N LEU A 308 7.03 -6.06 8.92
CA LEU A 308 8.06 -7.07 8.82
C LEU A 308 9.13 -6.85 9.87
N VAL A 309 9.46 -7.91 10.59
CA VAL A 309 10.65 -7.93 11.43
C VAL A 309 11.78 -8.56 10.62
N ALA A 310 12.79 -7.78 10.27
CA ALA A 310 13.90 -8.25 9.45
C ALA A 310 14.83 -9.18 10.24
N MET A 311 15.69 -9.89 9.52
CA MET A 311 16.90 -10.47 10.12
C MET A 311 17.93 -9.37 10.41
N PRO A 312 18.83 -9.57 11.40
CA PRO A 312 19.96 -8.68 11.59
C PRO A 312 20.71 -8.50 10.28
N TYR A 313 21.16 -7.27 10.01
CA TYR A 313 21.97 -7.01 8.84
C TYR A 313 23.26 -7.85 8.89
N PRO A 314 23.69 -8.42 7.75
CA PRO A 314 25.02 -9.00 7.66
C PRO A 314 26.05 -7.90 7.93
N GLN A 315 27.11 -8.22 8.66
CA GLN A 315 28.22 -7.30 8.88
C GLN A 315 29.13 -7.34 7.67
N GLU A 316 29.21 -6.24 6.94
CA GLU A 316 29.98 -6.11 5.71
C GLU A 316 31.18 -5.20 5.96
N LYS A 317 32.39 -5.74 5.77
CA LYS A 317 33.66 -5.03 5.98
C LYS A 317 34.25 -4.51 4.67
N GLU A 318 33.73 -4.99 3.55
CA GLU A 318 34.21 -4.59 2.24
C GLU A 318 33.51 -3.33 1.73
N LYS A 319 34.19 -2.63 0.83
CA LYS A 319 33.64 -1.46 0.13
C LYS A 319 32.53 -1.90 -0.83
N VAL A 320 31.40 -1.23 -0.80
CA VAL A 320 30.21 -1.58 -1.59
C VAL A 320 29.88 -0.52 -2.64
N GLY A 321 29.36 -0.99 -3.77
CA GLY A 321 28.69 -0.16 -4.77
C GLY A 321 27.18 -0.25 -4.62
N ILE A 322 26.47 0.85 -4.83
CA ILE A 322 24.99 0.89 -4.83
C ILE A 322 24.50 0.95 -6.28
N LEU A 323 23.61 0.03 -6.65
CA LEU A 323 22.84 0.09 -7.90
C LEU A 323 21.40 0.52 -7.61
N ILE A 324 21.06 1.74 -8.01
CA ILE A 324 19.71 2.29 -7.85
C ILE A 324 18.78 1.71 -8.93
N CYS A 325 17.56 1.32 -8.53
CA CYS A 325 16.51 0.84 -9.42
C CYS A 325 15.17 1.48 -9.02
N GLU A 326 14.37 1.98 -9.98
CA GLU A 326 13.02 2.51 -9.68
C GLU A 326 12.13 1.44 -9.04
N CYS A 327 12.20 0.22 -9.56
CA CYS A 327 11.36 -0.88 -9.12
C CYS A 327 11.62 -1.26 -7.65
N GLY A 328 12.75 -0.88 -7.06
CA GLY A 328 13.10 -1.26 -5.69
C GLY A 328 13.44 -0.08 -4.81
N ALA A 329 14.26 -0.37 -3.80
CA ALA A 329 14.80 0.64 -2.92
C ALA A 329 15.59 1.71 -3.70
N GLN A 330 15.29 2.97 -3.38
CA GLN A 330 16.02 4.13 -3.88
C GLN A 330 17.32 4.33 -3.09
N GLU A 331 18.18 5.24 -3.57
CA GLU A 331 19.50 5.48 -2.98
C GLU A 331 19.48 5.67 -1.45
N GLU A 332 18.57 6.51 -0.95
CA GLU A 332 18.43 6.78 0.48
C GLU A 332 18.27 5.48 1.30
N ARG A 333 17.37 4.60 0.86
CA ARG A 333 17.13 3.32 1.53
C ARG A 333 18.31 2.36 1.40
N LEU A 334 18.95 2.30 0.23
CA LEU A 334 20.13 1.45 0.03
C LEU A 334 21.32 1.92 0.87
N ARG A 335 21.45 3.22 1.11
CA ARG A 335 22.44 3.80 2.03
C ARG A 335 22.15 3.46 3.48
N GLN A 336 20.89 3.53 3.92
CA GLN A 336 20.50 3.09 5.27
C GLN A 336 20.84 1.62 5.49
N ILE A 337 20.59 0.76 4.50
CA ILE A 337 20.94 -0.66 4.56
C ILE A 337 22.47 -0.83 4.63
N ALA A 338 23.23 -0.13 3.79
CA ALA A 338 24.69 -0.19 3.81
C ALA A 338 25.26 0.26 5.17
N ASP A 339 24.71 1.33 5.75
CA ASP A 339 25.08 1.83 7.08
C ASP A 339 24.77 0.80 8.17
N GLY A 340 23.57 0.20 8.14
CA GLY A 340 23.18 -0.88 9.05
C GLY A 340 24.04 -2.15 8.93
N MET A 341 24.63 -2.39 7.76
CA MET A 341 25.61 -3.45 7.52
C MET A 341 27.04 -3.08 7.98
N GLY A 342 27.31 -1.80 8.28
CA GLY A 342 28.66 -1.29 8.54
C GLY A 342 29.52 -1.11 7.28
N ALA A 343 28.90 -1.09 6.10
CA ALA A 343 29.59 -1.07 4.81
C ALA A 343 29.97 0.35 4.35
N GLU A 344 31.19 0.50 3.82
CA GLU A 344 31.61 1.75 3.18
C GLU A 344 31.10 1.83 1.73
N VAL A 345 30.23 2.78 1.44
CA VAL A 345 29.73 3.02 0.07
C VAL A 345 30.75 3.84 -0.73
N VAL A 346 31.32 3.26 -1.79
CA VAL A 346 32.37 3.89 -2.62
C VAL A 346 31.93 4.27 -4.03
N SER A 347 30.80 3.74 -4.50
CA SER A 347 30.26 4.08 -5.82
C SER A 347 28.74 3.98 -5.81
N VAL A 348 28.07 4.88 -6.51
CA VAL A 348 26.63 4.84 -6.74
C VAL A 348 26.38 4.93 -8.22
N GLN A 349 25.65 3.97 -8.77
CA GLN A 349 25.25 3.95 -10.17
C GLN A 349 23.74 3.79 -10.26
N MET A 350 23.15 4.35 -11.31
CA MET A 350 21.76 4.12 -11.66
C MET A 350 21.64 2.99 -12.69
N CYS A 351 20.57 2.22 -12.60
CA CYS A 351 20.17 1.27 -13.62
C CYS A 351 20.13 1.94 -15.00
N LYS A 352 20.64 1.26 -16.04
CA LYS A 352 20.69 1.79 -17.42
C LYS A 352 19.35 2.27 -17.99
N ARG A 353 18.23 1.73 -17.49
CA ARG A 353 16.87 2.08 -17.91
C ARG A 353 16.23 3.19 -17.07
N MET A 354 16.90 3.71 -16.05
CA MET A 354 16.37 4.84 -15.31
C MET A 354 16.58 6.13 -16.09
N LYS A 355 15.50 6.88 -16.27
CA LYS A 355 15.45 8.20 -16.86
C LYS A 355 14.67 9.14 -15.94
N PRO A 356 15.03 10.42 -15.85
CA PRO A 356 14.18 11.39 -15.19
C PRO A 356 12.87 11.53 -15.96
N ASP A 357 11.75 11.63 -15.24
CA ASP A 357 10.50 12.12 -15.78
C ASP A 357 10.52 13.65 -15.90
N LYS A 358 9.40 14.25 -16.32
CA LYS A 358 9.26 15.71 -16.48
C LYS A 358 9.51 16.52 -15.19
N ASN A 359 9.41 15.88 -14.03
CA ASN A 359 9.64 16.49 -12.71
C ASN A 359 11.03 16.13 -12.15
N GLY A 360 11.90 15.51 -12.95
CA GLY A 360 13.22 15.06 -12.53
C GLY A 360 13.22 13.78 -11.69
N ARG A 361 12.06 13.16 -11.43
CA ARG A 361 12.01 11.91 -10.67
C ARG A 361 12.48 10.77 -11.55
N LEU A 362 13.43 9.98 -11.06
CA LEU A 362 13.94 8.84 -11.80
C LEU A 362 12.88 7.73 -11.92
N ARG A 363 12.62 7.30 -13.15
CA ARG A 363 11.70 6.20 -13.50
C ARG A 363 12.38 5.24 -14.47
N CYS A 364 12.11 3.96 -14.38
CA CYS A 364 12.46 2.93 -15.34
C CYS A 364 11.66 3.12 -16.63
N GLU A 365 12.30 3.03 -17.78
CA GLU A 365 11.60 3.09 -19.07
C GLU A 365 10.71 1.86 -19.30
N LEU A 366 11.09 0.70 -18.77
CA LEU A 366 10.37 -0.57 -18.99
C LEU A 366 10.43 -1.45 -17.73
N PRO A 367 9.58 -1.18 -16.72
CA PRO A 367 9.61 -1.89 -15.44
C PRO A 367 9.39 -3.39 -15.62
N GLY A 368 10.10 -4.20 -14.83
CA GLY A 368 9.99 -5.66 -14.86
C GLY A 368 10.57 -6.35 -16.10
N ILE A 369 11.31 -5.62 -16.93
CA ILE A 369 12.20 -6.22 -17.92
C ILE A 369 13.56 -5.58 -17.62
N CYS A 370 14.51 -6.34 -17.06
CA CYS A 370 15.77 -5.76 -16.57
C CYS A 370 16.86 -5.77 -17.66
N PRO A 371 17.65 -4.68 -17.83
CA PRO A 371 18.81 -4.71 -18.72
C PRO A 371 20.02 -5.31 -18.00
N GLY A 372 20.98 -5.84 -18.76
CA GLY A 372 22.28 -6.22 -18.21
C GLY A 372 23.04 -5.02 -17.63
N GLN A 373 23.61 -5.17 -16.43
CA GLN A 373 24.25 -4.09 -15.68
C GLN A 373 25.79 -4.14 -15.68
N ALA A 374 26.40 -4.98 -16.54
CA ALA A 374 27.85 -5.23 -16.54
C ALA A 374 28.70 -3.95 -16.54
N GLU A 375 28.36 -2.97 -17.38
CA GLU A 375 29.04 -1.67 -17.42
C GLU A 375 29.00 -0.93 -16.07
N LYS A 376 27.85 -0.94 -15.38
CA LYS A 376 27.69 -0.27 -14.08
C LYS A 376 28.49 -0.99 -13.00
N VAL A 377 28.46 -2.32 -12.99
CA VAL A 377 29.25 -3.14 -12.07
C VAL A 377 30.75 -2.96 -12.30
N LEU A 378 31.22 -2.93 -13.55
CA LEU A 378 32.62 -2.67 -13.88
C LEU A 378 33.06 -1.26 -13.44
N LYS A 379 32.19 -0.26 -13.57
CA LYS A 379 32.44 1.08 -13.05
C LYS A 379 32.57 1.08 -11.52
N MET A 380 31.64 0.46 -10.80
CA MET A 380 31.74 0.32 -9.34
C MET A 380 33.03 -0.38 -8.91
N LYS A 381 33.41 -1.46 -9.60
CA LYS A 381 34.66 -2.18 -9.35
C LYS A 381 35.88 -1.28 -9.55
N LYS A 382 35.91 -0.45 -10.60
CA LYS A 382 36.97 0.54 -10.84
C LYS A 382 37.03 1.60 -9.74
N ASP A 383 35.88 1.96 -9.17
CA ASP A 383 35.76 2.89 -8.04
C ASP A 383 36.11 2.23 -6.69
N GLY A 384 36.45 0.93 -6.67
CA GLY A 384 36.93 0.21 -5.49
C GLY A 384 35.88 -0.67 -4.80
N ALA A 385 34.68 -0.79 -5.35
CA ALA A 385 33.66 -1.68 -4.79
C ALA A 385 34.03 -3.16 -4.99
N LYS A 386 33.81 -3.97 -3.96
CA LYS A 386 33.99 -5.43 -3.97
C LYS A 386 32.67 -6.19 -3.92
N ALA A 387 31.60 -5.55 -3.48
CA ALA A 387 30.23 -6.07 -3.51
C ALA A 387 29.25 -5.01 -4.03
N VAL A 388 28.05 -5.46 -4.41
CA VAL A 388 26.98 -4.59 -4.93
C VAL A 388 25.73 -4.75 -4.06
N ILE A 389 25.19 -3.63 -3.61
CA ILE A 389 23.89 -3.52 -2.95
C ILE A 389 22.89 -3.01 -4.00
N THR A 390 21.79 -3.72 -4.20
CA THR A 390 20.73 -3.38 -5.15
C THR A 390 19.37 -3.77 -4.59
N GLY A 391 18.33 -3.01 -4.93
CA GLY A 391 16.97 -3.31 -4.48
C GLY A 391 16.34 -4.47 -5.23
N THR A 392 16.29 -4.40 -6.56
CA THR A 392 15.76 -5.46 -7.41
C THR A 392 16.49 -5.46 -8.76
N CYS A 393 17.05 -6.60 -9.09
CA CYS A 393 17.18 -7.07 -10.46
C CYS A 393 16.31 -8.33 -10.50
N GLN A 394 15.44 -8.48 -11.50
CA GLN A 394 14.94 -9.83 -11.81
C GLN A 394 16.16 -10.76 -11.84
N ASP A 395 16.05 -11.88 -11.13
CA ASP A 395 17.13 -12.86 -10.89
C ASP A 395 18.13 -12.97 -12.05
#